data_AF-E7RDX4-F1
#
_entry.id   AF-E7RDX4-F1
#
_cell.length_a   1.000
_cell.length_b   1.000
_cell.length_c   1.000
_cell.angle_alpha   90.00
_cell.angle_beta   90.00
_cell.angle_gamma   90.00
#
_symmetry.space_group_name_H-M   'P 1'
#
loop_
_entity.id
_entity.type
_entity.pdbx_description
1 polymer ?
#
loop_
_entity_poly.entity_id
_entity_poly.type
_entity_poly.pdbx_seq_one_letter_code
_entity_poly.pdbx_strand_id
1 'polypeptide(L)'
;MNTDTDSLVTFLIAFGVPVGMMIGAYFKMNETDQESVKSDFTSRNFLLSIGSVALGNFLIEFSDTFSTPTLRLVGLILLVIGAIGSSIITWKSSKVRSLLIVALFSVLIYFHLS
;
A
#
# COMPACT_ATOMS: atom_id res chain seq x y z
N MET A 1 11.87 -17.07 -14.18
CA MET A 1 10.67 -16.22 -14.09
C MET A 1 10.05 -16.19 -15.48
N ASN A 2 8.84 -16.72 -15.64
CA ASN A 2 8.06 -16.59 -16.87
C ASN A 2 7.01 -15.51 -16.60
N THR A 3 7.39 -14.24 -16.83
CA THR A 3 6.52 -13.10 -16.54
C THR A 3 5.70 -12.79 -17.78
N ASP A 4 4.38 -12.78 -17.62
CA ASP A 4 3.46 -12.35 -18.67
C ASP A 4 3.66 -10.86 -18.99
N THR A 5 3.75 -10.53 -20.28
CA THR A 5 4.09 -9.16 -20.71
C THR A 5 2.95 -8.19 -20.39
N ASP A 6 1.70 -8.63 -20.49
CA ASP A 6 0.54 -7.79 -20.22
C ASP A 6 0.44 -7.48 -18.71
N SER A 7 0.68 -8.49 -17.86
CA SER A 7 0.80 -8.31 -16.40
C SER A 7 1.93 -7.34 -16.04
N LEU A 8 3.11 -7.47 -16.66
CA LEU A 8 4.24 -6.57 -16.43
C LEU A 8 3.93 -5.13 -16.82
N VAL A 9 3.33 -4.91 -18.00
CA VAL A 9 2.93 -3.57 -18.46
C VAL A 9 1.91 -2.96 -17.50
N THR A 10 0.92 -3.74 -17.08
CA THR A 10 -0.09 -3.30 -16.11
C THR A 10 0.55 -2.91 -14.78
N PHE A 11 1.46 -3.73 -14.25
CA PHE A 11 2.19 -3.44 -13.03
C PHE A 11 3.02 -2.15 -13.13
N LEU A 12 3.75 -1.95 -14.24
CA LEU A 12 4.55 -0.75 -14.45
C LEU A 12 3.71 0.52 -14.57
N ILE A 13 2.52 0.45 -15.18
CA ILE A 13 1.59 1.57 -15.23
C ILE A 13 1.01 1.87 -13.84
N ALA A 14 0.55 0.83 -13.13
CA ALA A 14 -0.12 0.96 -11.85
C ALA A 14 0.83 1.45 -10.73
N PHE A 15 2.08 0.97 -10.71
CA PHE A 15 3.04 1.30 -9.64
C PHE A 15 4.31 1.97 -10.15
N GLY A 16 4.87 1.53 -11.27
CA GLY A 16 6.11 2.08 -11.80
C GLY A 16 6.01 3.58 -12.09
N VAL A 17 4.94 4.01 -12.77
CA VAL A 17 4.72 5.42 -13.10
C VAL A 17 4.50 6.28 -11.84
N PRO A 18 3.57 5.96 -10.92
CA PRO A 18 3.38 6.76 -9.71
C PRO A 18 4.61 6.80 -8.80
N VAL A 19 5.30 5.68 -8.60
CA VAL A 19 6.52 5.60 -7.78
C VAL A 19 7.63 6.44 -8.42
N GLY A 20 7.83 6.33 -9.74
CA GLY A 20 8.80 7.15 -10.46
C GLY A 20 8.49 8.65 -10.38
N MET A 21 7.22 9.03 -10.51
CA MET A 21 6.77 10.42 -10.33
C MET A 21 7.04 10.92 -8.91
N MET A 22 6.72 10.12 -7.88
CA MET A 22 6.98 10.47 -6.49
C MET A 22 8.47 10.66 -6.21
N ILE A 23 9.32 9.73 -6.65
CA ILE A 23 10.77 9.81 -6.50
C ILE A 23 11.29 11.07 -7.21
N GLY A 24 10.84 11.32 -8.44
CA GLY A 24 11.22 12.51 -9.21
C GLY A 24 10.78 13.81 -8.55
N ALA A 25 9.59 13.85 -7.94
CA ALA A 25 9.12 15.00 -7.18
C ALA A 25 9.94 15.22 -5.91
N TYR A 26 10.23 14.14 -5.17
CA TYR A 26 11.04 14.18 -3.95
C TYR A 26 12.43 14.79 -4.18
N PHE A 27 13.13 14.35 -5.23
CA PHE A 27 14.47 14.88 -5.52
C PHE A 27 14.46 16.34 -6.05
N LYS A 28 13.31 16.85 -6.51
CA LYS A 28 13.16 18.25 -6.91
C LYS A 28 12.83 19.19 -5.74
N MET A 29 12.46 18.64 -4.59
CA MET A 29 12.15 19.41 -3.38
C MET A 29 13.42 19.97 -2.73
N ASN A 30 13.27 21.08 -2.00
CA ASN A 30 14.32 21.57 -1.11
C ASN A 30 14.50 20.64 0.11
N GLU A 31 15.54 20.87 0.89
CA GLU A 31 15.87 20.02 2.06
C GLU A 31 14.75 19.98 3.10
N THR A 32 14.12 21.12 3.41
CA THR A 32 13.04 21.20 4.40
C THR A 32 11.81 20.39 4.00
N ASP A 33 11.44 20.42 2.71
CA ASP A 33 10.31 19.67 2.18
C ASP A 33 10.64 18.16 2.13
N GLN A 34 11.88 17.81 1.77
CA GLN A 34 12.36 16.43 1.81
C GLN A 34 12.32 15.83 3.22
N GLU A 35 12.69 16.61 4.24
CA GLU A 35 12.59 16.21 5.64
C GLU A 35 11.15 16.05 6.09
N SER A 36 10.25 16.96 5.68
CA SER A 36 8.81 16.82 5.96
C SER A 36 8.24 15.53 5.37
N VAL A 37 8.54 15.22 4.11
CA VAL A 37 8.09 13.97 3.47
C VAL A 37 8.65 12.75 4.20
N LYS A 38 9.94 12.75 4.55
CA LYS A 38 10.54 11.66 5.34
C LYS A 38 9.83 11.48 6.68
N SER A 39 9.54 12.58 7.38
CA SER A 39 8.82 12.56 8.66
C SER A 39 7.41 11.96 8.50
N ASP A 40 6.67 12.37 7.47
CA ASP A 40 5.32 11.85 7.22
C ASP A 40 5.34 10.36 6.90
N PHE A 41 6.25 9.91 6.02
CA PHE A 41 6.36 8.51 5.59
C PHE A 41 6.91 7.59 6.69
N THR A 42 7.67 8.12 7.64
CA THR A 42 8.16 7.36 8.81
C THR A 42 7.25 7.49 10.03
N SER A 43 6.20 8.32 9.95
CA SER A 43 5.24 8.48 11.03
C SER A 43 4.53 7.16 11.33
N ARG A 44 4.28 6.89 12.62
CA ARG A 44 3.55 5.70 13.06
C ARG A 44 2.16 5.62 12.40
N ASN A 45 1.51 6.77 12.21
CA ASN A 45 0.20 6.82 11.58
C ASN A 45 0.28 6.36 10.12
N PHE A 46 1.24 6.87 9.34
CA PHE A 46 1.42 6.44 7.96
C PHE A 46 1.76 4.95 7.88
N LEU A 47 2.78 4.52 8.64
CA LEU A 47 3.28 3.15 8.62
C LEU A 47 2.19 2.13 8.99
N LEU A 48 1.32 2.43 9.96
CA LEU A 48 0.25 1.52 10.39
C LEU A 48 -1.08 1.72 9.65
N SER A 49 -1.18 2.64 8.69
CA SER A 49 -2.40 2.85 7.91
C SER A 49 -2.14 2.73 6.41
N ILE A 50 -2.26 3.84 5.68
CA ILE A 50 -2.17 3.89 4.24
C ILE A 50 -0.81 3.42 3.71
N GLY A 51 0.28 3.61 4.45
CA GLY A 51 1.61 3.13 4.09
C GLY A 51 1.66 1.59 4.04
N SER A 52 1.15 0.93 5.09
CA SER A 52 1.01 -0.54 5.09
C SER A 52 0.08 -1.03 4.00
N VAL A 53 -1.05 -0.35 3.77
CA VAL A 53 -2.01 -0.73 2.72
C VAL A 53 -1.36 -0.64 1.34
N ALA A 54 -0.73 0.50 1.02
CA ALA A 54 -0.11 0.74 -0.28
C ALA A 54 1.05 -0.24 -0.54
N LEU A 55 1.92 -0.45 0.44
CA LEU A 55 3.03 -1.40 0.31
C LEU A 55 2.53 -2.85 0.23
N GLY A 56 1.51 -3.20 1.01
CA GLY A 56 0.88 -4.52 0.97
C GLY A 56 0.32 -4.84 -0.41
N ASN A 57 -0.44 -3.90 -0.98
CA ASN A 57 -0.99 -4.03 -2.33
C ASN A 57 0.10 -4.13 -3.39
N PHE A 58 1.15 -3.30 -3.29
CA PHE A 58 2.31 -3.38 -4.18
C PHE A 58 2.97 -4.77 -4.15
N LEU A 59 3.16 -5.36 -2.96
CA LEU A 59 3.80 -6.67 -2.83
C LEU A 59 2.94 -7.83 -3.36
N ILE A 60 1.62 -7.72 -3.24
CA ILE A 60 0.70 -8.71 -3.83
C ILE A 60 0.81 -8.68 -5.36
N GLU A 61 0.69 -7.48 -5.95
CA GLU A 61 0.76 -7.30 -7.40
C GLU A 61 2.14 -7.64 -7.96
N PHE A 62 3.20 -7.27 -7.25
CA PHE A 62 4.57 -7.69 -7.57
C PHE A 62 4.69 -9.21 -7.53
N SER A 63 4.15 -9.84 -6.49
CA SER A 63 4.19 -11.30 -6.35
C SER A 63 3.48 -12.01 -7.49
N ASP A 64 2.31 -11.54 -7.88
CA ASP A 64 1.51 -12.16 -8.93
C ASP A 64 2.21 -11.96 -10.30
N THR A 65 2.77 -10.77 -10.56
CA THR A 65 3.51 -10.45 -11.79
C THR A 65 4.80 -11.28 -11.94
N PHE A 66 5.54 -11.48 -10.84
CA PHE A 66 6.86 -12.12 -10.87
C PHE A 66 6.86 -13.56 -10.33
N SER A 67 5.68 -14.11 -10.03
CA SER A 67 5.49 -15.48 -9.53
C SER A 67 6.28 -15.79 -8.25
N THR A 68 6.23 -14.87 -7.26
CA THR A 68 6.95 -14.99 -5.98
C THR A 68 6.00 -15.13 -4.78
N PRO A 69 5.35 -16.29 -4.58
CA PRO A 69 4.21 -16.44 -3.66
C PRO A 69 4.49 -16.10 -2.19
N THR A 70 5.75 -16.15 -1.75
CA THR A 70 6.15 -15.71 -0.41
C THR A 70 5.89 -14.22 -0.18
N LEU A 71 6.09 -13.37 -1.21
CA LEU A 71 5.82 -11.94 -1.13
C LEU A 71 4.33 -11.62 -1.06
N ARG A 72 3.47 -12.45 -1.69
CA ARG A 72 2.01 -12.30 -1.56
C ARG A 72 1.56 -12.43 -0.12
N LEU A 73 2.10 -13.40 0.63
CA LEU A 73 1.76 -13.57 2.05
C LEU A 73 2.18 -12.35 2.88
N VAL A 74 3.37 -11.80 2.63
CA VAL A 74 3.84 -10.57 3.29
C VAL A 74 2.91 -9.40 2.96
N GLY A 75 2.51 -9.27 1.69
CA GLY A 75 1.59 -8.22 1.25
C GLY A 75 0.21 -8.31 1.93
N LEU A 76 -0.35 -9.52 2.06
CA LEU A 76 -1.60 -9.76 2.79
C LEU A 76 -1.50 -9.39 4.28
N ILE A 77 -0.38 -9.74 4.93
CA ILE A 77 -0.13 -9.36 6.34
C ILE A 77 -0.12 -7.83 6.47
N LEU A 78 0.56 -7.13 5.56
CA LEU A 78 0.58 -5.67 5.56
C LEU A 78 -0.80 -5.06 5.31
N LEU A 79 -1.61 -5.61 4.41
CA LEU A 79 -3.00 -5.17 4.21
C LEU A 79 -3.81 -5.29 5.51
N VAL A 80 -3.69 -6.40 6.23
CA VAL A 80 -4.39 -6.61 7.52
C VAL A 80 -3.93 -5.58 8.56
N ILE A 81 -2.62 -5.37 8.70
CA ILE A 81 -2.07 -4.37 9.62
C ILE A 81 -2.60 -2.97 9.27
N GLY A 82 -2.54 -2.61 7.98
CA GLY A 82 -3.02 -1.34 7.47
C GLY A 82 -4.52 -1.12 7.67
N ALA A 83 -5.33 -2.16 7.48
CA ALA A 83 -6.77 -2.13 7.73
C ALA A 83 -7.06 -1.85 9.21
N ILE A 84 -6.44 -2.61 10.12
CA ILE A 84 -6.60 -2.45 11.56
C ILE A 84 -6.18 -1.04 12.00
N GLY A 85 -4.98 -0.60 11.61
CA GLY A 85 -4.49 0.72 12.03
C GLY A 85 -5.30 1.87 11.43
N SER A 86 -5.74 1.77 10.17
CA SER A 86 -6.63 2.77 9.56
C SER A 86 -7.96 2.87 10.29
N SER A 87 -8.55 1.74 10.69
CA SER A 87 -9.77 1.72 11.51
C SER A 87 -9.53 2.35 12.88
N ILE A 88 -8.47 1.98 13.59
CA ILE A 88 -8.16 2.54 14.92
C ILE A 88 -7.96 4.06 14.85
N ILE A 89 -7.20 4.56 13.87
CA ILE A 89 -6.96 5.99 13.67
C ILE A 89 -8.29 6.71 13.39
N THR A 90 -9.12 6.15 12.52
CA THR A 90 -10.39 6.76 12.10
C THR A 90 -11.47 6.70 13.18
N TRP A 91 -11.43 5.69 14.06
CA TRP A 91 -12.44 5.47 15.10
C TRP A 91 -12.65 6.67 16.01
N LYS A 92 -11.55 7.38 16.36
CA LYS A 92 -11.61 8.59 17.20
C LYS A 92 -12.37 9.74 16.53
N SER A 93 -12.37 9.79 15.21
CA SER A 93 -13.06 10.82 14.42
C SER A 93 -14.48 10.40 14.06
N SER A 94 -14.68 9.17 13.60
CA SER A 94 -15.98 8.66 13.20
C SER A 94 -16.03 7.14 13.27
N LYS A 95 -16.88 6.62 14.17
CA LYS A 95 -17.14 5.19 14.31
C LYS A 95 -17.72 4.58 13.03
N VAL A 96 -18.65 5.29 12.38
CA VAL A 96 -19.28 4.83 11.14
C VAL A 96 -18.24 4.66 10.05
N ARG A 97 -17.37 5.66 9.83
CA ARG A 97 -16.29 5.55 8.84
C ARG A 97 -15.31 4.42 9.18
N SER A 98 -14.96 4.27 10.46
CA SER A 98 -14.10 3.17 10.88
C SER A 98 -14.70 1.79 10.58
N LEU A 99 -16.00 1.59 10.81
CA LEU A 99 -16.68 0.33 10.49
C LEU A 99 -16.75 0.10 8.98
N LEU A 100 -16.95 1.15 8.18
CA LEU A 100 -16.88 1.07 6.72
C LEU A 100 -15.49 0.63 6.25
N ILE A 101 -14.42 1.16 6.85
CA ILE A 101 -13.04 0.73 6.56
C ILE A 101 -12.87 -0.76 6.84
N VAL A 102 -13.33 -1.26 8.00
CA VAL A 102 -13.26 -2.69 8.33
C VAL A 102 -14.02 -3.53 7.31
N ALA A 103 -15.23 -3.12 6.93
CA ALA A 103 -16.05 -3.83 5.96
C ALA A 103 -15.39 -3.88 4.57
N LEU A 104 -14.88 -2.75 4.08
CA LEU A 104 -14.19 -2.66 2.79
C LEU A 104 -12.95 -3.54 2.74
N PHE A 105 -12.09 -3.51 3.78
CA PHE A 105 -10.91 -4.35 3.82
C PHE A 105 -11.24 -5.83 3.99
N SER A 106 -12.30 -6.18 4.72
CA SER A 106 -12.78 -7.57 4.81
C SER A 106 -13.17 -8.11 3.43
N VAL A 107 -13.89 -7.31 2.64
CA VAL A 107 -14.28 -7.67 1.26
C VAL A 107 -13.05 -7.79 0.36
N LEU A 108 -12.12 -6.83 0.44
CA LEU A 108 -10.89 -6.85 -0.37
C LEU A 108 -10.02 -8.07 -0.07
N ILE A 109 -9.83 -8.40 1.21
CA ILE A 109 -9.07 -9.58 1.62
C ILE A 109 -9.75 -10.87 1.18
N TYR A 110 -11.09 -10.93 1.26
CA TYR A 110 -11.85 -12.07 0.76
C TYR A 110 -11.56 -12.35 -0.72
N PHE A 111 -11.56 -11.32 -1.58
CA PHE A 111 -11.26 -11.47 -3.01
C PHE A 111 -9.80 -11.91 -3.30
N HIS A 112 -8.84 -11.60 -2.43
CA HIS A 112 -7.47 -12.11 -2.60
C HIS A 112 -7.29 -13.56 -2.15
N LEU A 113 -8.19 -14.08 -1.31
CA LEU A 113 -8.15 -15.42 -0.75
C LEU A 113 -9.05 -16.43 -1.50
N SER A 114 -10.11 -15.95 -2.15
CA SER A 114 -11.02 -16.73 -3.00
C SER A 114 -10.40 -17.07 -4.34
#